data_AF-A0A2V6LXX3-F1
#
_entry.id   AF-A0A2V6LXX3-F1
#
_cell.length_a   1.000
_cell.length_b   1.000
_cell.length_c   1.000
_cell.angle_alpha   90.00
_cell.angle_beta   90.00
_cell.angle_gamma   90.00
#
_symmetry.space_group_name_H-M   'P 1'
#
loop_
_entity.id
_entity.type
_entity.pdbx_description
1 polymer ?
#
loop_
_entity_poly.entity_id
_entity_poly.type
_entity_poly.pdbx_seq_one_letter_code
_entity_poly.pdbx_strand_id
1 'polypeptide(L)'
;MRQQRTGKTWQRTRLQNLVRHKAGSYYARAFAGGKEVWKSLKTSHFSVAKAKLAEFLKEHRERVSNGNGEVSAKMTFGEAAAIHLARRNSSLRPTTQPE
;
A
#
# COMPACT_ATOMS: atom_id res chain seq x y z
N MET A 1 -3.87 -3.18 -46.75
CA MET A 1 -4.16 -3.79 -45.43
C MET A 1 -3.02 -3.46 -44.47
N ARG A 2 -3.22 -2.60 -43.46
CA ARG A 2 -2.19 -2.34 -42.44
C ARG A 2 -2.21 -3.49 -41.44
N GLN A 3 -1.21 -4.36 -41.50
CA GLN A 3 -0.97 -5.34 -40.44
C GLN A 3 -0.62 -4.58 -39.16
N GLN A 4 -1.61 -4.34 -38.32
CA GLN A 4 -1.39 -3.92 -36.94
C GLN A 4 -0.74 -5.10 -36.22
N ARG A 5 0.58 -5.21 -36.28
CA ARG A 5 1.32 -6.08 -35.37
C ARG A 5 1.15 -5.46 -33.99
N THR A 6 0.14 -5.91 -33.25
CA THR A 6 -0.05 -5.64 -31.82
C THR A 6 1.07 -6.35 -31.04
N GLY A 7 2.31 -5.92 -31.29
CA GLY A 7 3.49 -6.44 -30.62
C GLY A 7 3.30 -6.21 -29.13
N LYS A 8 3.28 -7.30 -28.35
CA LYS A 8 3.06 -7.27 -26.91
C LYS A 8 4.00 -6.26 -26.26
N THR A 9 3.45 -5.11 -25.89
CA THR A 9 4.21 -3.93 -25.42
C THR A 9 4.97 -4.20 -24.13
N TRP A 10 4.49 -5.16 -23.35
CA TRP A 10 5.00 -5.52 -22.03
C TRP A 10 5.53 -6.95 -22.02
N GLN A 11 6.81 -7.09 -21.68
CA GLN A 11 7.46 -8.39 -21.50
C GLN A 11 7.49 -8.73 -20.00
N ARG A 12 6.99 -9.91 -19.67
CA ARG A 12 7.11 -10.47 -18.31
C ARG A 12 8.57 -10.84 -18.07
N THR A 13 9.07 -10.52 -16.90
CA THR A 13 10.42 -10.95 -16.48
C THR A 13 10.32 -12.17 -15.57
N ARG A 14 11.48 -12.71 -15.16
CA ARG A 14 11.56 -13.80 -14.17
C ARG A 14 11.06 -13.39 -12.77
N LEU A 15 10.96 -12.08 -12.51
CA LEU A 15 10.50 -11.54 -11.23
C LEU A 15 9.03 -11.10 -11.36
N GLN A 16 8.19 -11.51 -10.41
CA GLN A 16 6.73 -11.35 -10.47
C GLN A 16 6.27 -9.88 -10.50
N ASN A 17 7.02 -8.99 -9.84
CA ASN A 17 6.71 -7.56 -9.73
C ASN A 17 7.53 -6.69 -10.68
N LEU A 18 8.21 -7.28 -11.66
CA LEU A 18 9.07 -6.57 -12.60
C LEU A 18 8.65 -6.84 -14.04
N VAL A 19 8.39 -5.76 -14.77
CA VAL A 19 7.94 -5.81 -16.16
C VAL A 19 8.88 -4.97 -17.02
N ARG A 20 9.17 -5.43 -18.23
CA ARG A 20 9.99 -4.69 -19.20
C ARG A 20 9.10 -4.11 -20.29
N HIS A 21 9.22 -2.82 -20.54
CA HIS A 21 8.56 -2.16 -21.66
C HIS A 21 9.33 -2.45 -22.97
N LYS A 22 8.65 -2.40 -24.11
CA LYS A 22 9.29 -2.52 -25.45
C LYS A 22 10.43 -1.52 -25.66
N ALA A 23 10.36 -0.32 -25.05
CA ALA A 23 11.42 0.68 -25.10
C ALA A 23 12.68 0.31 -24.29
N GLY A 24 12.68 -0.82 -23.57
CA GLY A 24 13.84 -1.33 -22.85
C GLY A 24 13.87 -1.01 -21.35
N SER A 25 13.05 -0.06 -20.89
CA SER A 25 12.97 0.34 -19.48
C SER A 25 12.19 -0.66 -18.62
N TYR A 26 12.66 -0.84 -17.38
CA TYR A 26 11.98 -1.66 -16.37
C TYR A 26 10.98 -0.87 -15.52
N TYR A 27 9.88 -1.53 -15.20
CA TYR A 27 8.79 -1.03 -14.38
C TYR A 27 8.52 -2.00 -13.23
N ALA A 28 8.30 -1.45 -12.04
CA ALA A 28 7.78 -2.19 -10.92
C ALA A 28 6.26 -2.16 -10.93
N ARG A 29 5.65 -3.31 -10.65
CA ARG A 29 4.20 -3.49 -10.48
C ARG A 29 3.92 -3.88 -9.04
N ALA A 30 3.08 -3.13 -8.36
CA ALA A 30 2.62 -3.42 -6.99
C ALA A 30 1.13 -3.07 -6.83
N PHE A 31 0.54 -3.50 -5.72
CA PHE A 31 -0.84 -3.17 -5.35
C PHE A 31 -0.86 -2.41 -4.03
N ALA A 32 -1.41 -1.20 -4.02
CA ALA A 32 -1.58 -0.36 -2.84
C ALA A 32 -3.07 -0.11 -2.59
N GLY A 33 -3.59 -0.51 -1.44
CA GLY A 33 -4.99 -0.24 -1.07
C GLY A 33 -6.00 -0.74 -2.10
N GLY A 34 -5.76 -1.91 -2.71
CA GLY A 34 -6.60 -2.48 -3.77
C GLY A 34 -6.42 -1.87 -5.17
N LYS A 35 -5.54 -0.89 -5.35
CA LYS A 35 -5.24 -0.26 -6.65
C LYS A 35 -3.89 -0.73 -7.18
N GLU A 36 -3.83 -1.00 -8.48
CA GLU A 36 -2.58 -1.37 -9.16
C GLU A 36 -1.72 -0.13 -9.42
N VAL A 37 -0.46 -0.16 -8.98
CA VAL A 37 0.51 0.93 -9.13
C VAL A 37 1.69 0.45 -9.96
N TRP A 38 1.98 1.21 -11.01
CA TRP A 38 3.10 0.98 -11.93
C TRP A 38 4.11 2.12 -11.76
N LYS A 39 5.34 1.80 -11.31
CA LYS A 39 6.42 2.79 -11.13
C LYS A 39 7.56 2.48 -12.09
N SER A 40 7.98 3.46 -12.88
CA SER A 40 9.18 3.32 -13.72
C SER A 40 10.43 3.30 -12.83
N LEU A 41 11.28 2.28 -13.02
CA LEU A 41 12.55 2.18 -12.31
C LEU A 41 13.67 2.99 -13.00
N LYS A 42 13.36 3.60 -14.16
CA LYS A 42 14.25 4.42 -14.98
C LYS A 42 15.61 3.74 -15.24
N THR A 43 15.58 2.44 -15.49
CA THR A 43 16.78 1.64 -15.76
C THR A 43 16.50 0.61 -16.85
N SER A 44 17.51 0.36 -17.67
CA SER A 44 17.54 -0.67 -18.71
C SER A 44 18.26 -1.95 -18.26
N HIS A 45 18.94 -1.92 -17.10
CA HIS A 45 19.75 -3.03 -16.59
C HIS A 45 18.97 -3.84 -15.57
N PHE A 46 18.91 -5.16 -15.75
CA PHE A 46 18.13 -6.06 -14.91
C PHE A 46 18.62 -6.10 -13.45
N SER A 47 19.93 -6.11 -13.23
CA SER A 47 20.51 -6.13 -11.87
C SER A 47 20.13 -4.89 -11.06
N VAL A 48 20.25 -3.71 -11.68
CA VAL A 48 19.84 -2.43 -11.08
C VAL A 48 18.32 -2.39 -10.85
N ALA A 49 17.54 -2.91 -11.79
CA ALA A 49 16.09 -2.99 -11.66
C ALA A 49 15.68 -3.88 -10.48
N LYS A 50 16.38 -4.99 -10.23
CA LYS A 50 16.15 -5.87 -9.08
C LYS A 50 16.41 -5.15 -7.75
N ALA A 51 17.52 -4.41 -7.65
CA ALA A 51 17.83 -3.63 -6.45
C ALA A 51 16.76 -2.55 -6.17
N LYS A 52 16.43 -1.73 -7.17
CA LYS A 52 15.39 -0.69 -7.05
C LYS A 52 14.00 -1.25 -6.77
N LEU A 53 13.69 -2.46 -7.26
CA LEU A 53 12.45 -3.14 -6.94
C LEU A 53 12.35 -3.47 -5.44
N ALA A 54 13.45 -3.93 -4.84
CA ALA A 54 13.47 -4.23 -3.40
C ALA A 54 13.24 -2.97 -2.55
N GLU A 55 13.88 -1.86 -2.93
CA GLU A 55 13.65 -0.54 -2.30
C GLU A 55 12.19 -0.11 -2.45
N PHE A 56 11.64 -0.23 -3.67
CA PHE A 56 10.24 0.13 -3.93
C PHE A 56 9.26 -0.70 -3.11
N LEU A 57 9.49 -2.01 -2.95
CA LEU A 57 8.61 -2.86 -2.13
C LEU A 57 8.69 -2.52 -0.65
N LYS A 58 9.87 -2.14 -0.14
CA LYS A 58 10.05 -1.68 1.24
C LYS A 58 9.29 -0.37 1.49
N GLU A 59 9.54 0.64 0.65
CA GLU A 59 8.84 1.93 0.67
C GLU A 59 7.32 1.74 0.58
N HIS A 60 6.88 0.86 -0.31
CA HIS A 60 5.46 0.58 -0.52
C HIS A 60 4.82 -0.10 0.71
N ARG A 61 5.53 -1.02 1.38
CA ARG A 61 5.04 -1.65 2.61
C ARG A 61 4.89 -0.62 3.74
N GLU A 62 5.90 0.23 3.93
CA GLU A 62 5.87 1.31 4.92
C GLU A 62 4.74 2.31 4.62
N ARG A 63 4.54 2.68 3.35
CA ARG A 63 3.46 3.59 2.98
C ARG A 63 2.07 2.99 3.20
N VAL A 64 1.90 1.69 2.99
CA VAL A 64 0.63 1.00 3.29
C VAL A 64 0.41 0.88 4.80
N SER A 65 1.44 0.66 5.62
CA SER A 65 1.29 0.66 7.08
C SER A 65 0.95 2.04 7.63
N ASN A 66 1.53 3.10 7.05
CA ASN A 66 1.35 4.47 7.54
C ASN A 66 0.10 5.16 6.95
N GLY A 67 -0.33 4.79 5.74
CA GLY A 67 -1.49 5.35 5.06
C GLY A 67 -2.85 4.85 5.56
N ASN A 68 -2.86 3.97 6.56
CA ASN A 68 -4.07 3.50 7.22
C ASN A 68 -4.51 4.41 8.40
N GLY A 69 -3.90 5.60 8.49
CA GLY A 69 -4.14 6.61 9.55
C GLY A 69 -5.31 7.56 9.31
N GLU A 70 -5.95 7.55 8.13
CA GLU A 70 -7.14 8.36 7.89
C GLU A 70 -8.37 7.47 7.70
N VAL A 71 -9.24 7.50 8.72
CA VAL A 71 -10.53 6.82 8.83
C VAL A 71 -10.40 5.31 9.02
N SER A 72 -9.99 4.94 10.23
CA SER A 72 -10.35 3.65 10.81
C SER A 72 -11.89 3.56 10.91
N ALA A 73 -12.53 3.06 9.86
CA ALA A 73 -13.85 2.41 9.97
C ALA A 73 -13.75 1.07 10.75
N LYS A 74 -12.56 0.76 11.28
CA LYS A 74 -12.22 -0.41 12.10
C LYS A 74 -11.85 0.04 13.51
N MET A 75 -12.73 0.76 14.20
CA MET A 75 -12.60 0.75 15.66
C MET A 75 -12.67 -0.72 16.09
N THR A 76 -11.63 -1.20 16.76
CA THR A 76 -11.69 -2.53 17.35
C THR A 76 -12.75 -2.51 18.46
N PHE A 77 -13.43 -3.63 18.70
CA PHE A 77 -14.49 -3.67 19.74
C PHE A 77 -13.97 -3.19 21.11
N GLY A 78 -12.72 -3.51 21.45
CA GLY A 78 -12.09 -3.05 22.69
C GLY A 78 -11.94 -1.53 22.76
N GLU A 79 -11.61 -0.89 21.64
CA GLU A 79 -11.47 0.57 21.54
C GLU A 79 -12.84 1.26 21.63
N ALA A 80 -13.87 0.70 20.99
CA ALA A 80 -15.25 1.16 21.14
C ALA A 80 -15.78 0.98 22.57
N ALA A 81 -15.46 -0.14 23.23
CA ALA A 81 -15.84 -0.41 24.62
C ALA A 81 -15.16 0.57 25.59
N ALA A 82 -13.89 0.89 25.37
CA ALA A 82 -13.15 1.87 26.16
C ALA A 82 -13.78 3.28 26.03
N ILE A 83 -14.12 3.72 24.82
CA ILE A 83 -14.81 5.00 24.59
C ILE A 83 -16.20 5.01 25.25
N HIS A 84 -16.94 3.90 25.17
CA HIS A 84 -18.25 3.79 25.81
C HIS A 84 -18.16 3.89 27.33
N LEU A 85 -17.20 3.19 27.96
CA LEU A 85 -16.98 3.25 29.41
C LEU A 85 -16.51 4.66 29.84
N ALA A 86 -15.61 5.28 29.09
CA ALA A 86 -15.15 6.64 29.36
C ALA A 86 -16.30 7.66 29.28
N ARG A 87 -17.16 7.56 28.25
CA ARG A 87 -18.36 8.39 28.13
C ARG A 87 -19.34 8.15 29.28
N ARG A 88 -19.54 6.90 29.70
CA ARG A 88 -20.38 6.56 30.86
C ARG A 88 -19.83 7.16 32.15
N ASN A 89 -18.53 7.06 32.40
CA ASN A 89 -17.93 7.60 33.62
C ASN A 89 -17.95 9.13 33.65
N SER A 90 -17.87 9.81 32.49
CA SER A 90 -17.98 11.27 32.41
C SER A 90 -19.39 11.80 32.69
N SER A 91 -20.44 10.98 32.58
CA SER A 91 -21.84 11.37 32.80
C SER A 91 -22.40 10.93 34.16
N LEU A 92 -21.65 10.14 34.93
CA LEU A 92 -22.00 9.79 36.31
C LEU A 92 -21.58 10.93 37.24
N ARG A 93 -22.53 11.51 37.96
CA ARG A 93 -22.23 12.43 39.07
C ARG A 93 -21.37 11.68 40.08
N PRO A 94 -20.29 12.28 40.63
CA PRO A 94 -19.51 11.65 41.68
C PRO A 94 -20.37 11.57 42.94
N THR A 95 -21.04 10.44 43.17
CA THR A 95 -21.69 10.15 44.45
C THR A 95 -20.73 9.33 45.27
N THR A 96 -19.75 9.98 45.91
CA THR A 96 -19.21 9.55 47.21
C THR A 96 -18.39 10.69 47.83
N GLN A 97 -18.97 11.39 48.80
CA GLN A 97 -18.19 11.94 49.91
C GLN A 97 -18.38 10.97 51.07
N PRO A 98 -17.32 10.28 51.56
CA PRO A 98 -17.36 9.72 52.90
C PRO A 98 -17.05 10.83 53.91
N GLU A 99 -17.92 10.96 54.92
CA GLU A 99 -17.59 11.61 56.21
C GLU A 99 -16.55 10.79 57.00
#